data_AF-A0A847P4H7-F1
#
_entry.id   AF-A0A847P4H7-F1
#
_cell.length_a   1.000
_cell.length_b   1.000
_cell.length_c   1.000
_cell.angle_alpha   90.00
_cell.angle_beta   90.00
_cell.angle_gamma   90.00
#
_symmetry.space_group_name_H-M   'P 1'
#
loop_
_entity.id
_entity.type
_entity.pdbx_description
1 polymer ?
#
loop_
_entity_poly.entity_id
_entity_poly.type
_entity_poly.pdbx_seq_one_letter_code
_entity_poly.pdbx_strand_id
1 'polypeptide(L)'
;MSIRWIKNLIIDGEKSTIEIQIGDKKIGDKCYTRINNEVECWFENIYDSRNDIIAQGLDILKKRLESKKVTYPDGRLYDWQ
;
A
#
# COMPACT_ATOMS: atom_id res chain seq x y z
N MET A 1 3.42 18.70 -0.45
CA MET A 1 4.07 17.67 0.38
C MET A 1 3.08 16.53 0.36
N SER A 2 3.37 15.46 -0.38
CA SER A 2 2.42 14.38 -0.58
C SER A 2 2.20 13.61 0.72
N ILE A 3 0.98 13.11 0.90
CA ILE A 3 0.58 12.35 2.05
C ILE A 3 0.73 10.88 1.68
N ARG A 4 1.62 10.18 2.39
CA ARG A 4 1.95 8.78 2.11
C ARG A 4 1.77 7.93 3.35
N TRP A 5 1.35 6.70 3.12
CA TRP A 5 1.33 5.63 4.10
C TRP A 5 2.36 4.59 3.65
N ILE A 6 3.29 4.23 4.53
CA ILE A 6 4.43 3.36 4.21
C ILE A 6 4.53 2.28 5.28
N LYS A 7 4.81 1.04 4.86
CA LYS A 7 5.05 -0.07 5.78
C LYS A 7 6.12 -1.01 5.24
N ASN A 8 7.01 -1.45 6.13
CA ASN A 8 8.06 -2.41 5.80
C ASN A 8 7.61 -3.81 6.18
N LEU A 9 7.70 -4.73 5.22
CA LEU A 9 7.23 -6.10 5.29
C LEU A 9 8.28 -7.05 4.71
N ILE A 10 8.03 -8.35 4.85
CA ILE A 10 8.77 -9.42 4.20
C ILE A 10 7.82 -10.07 3.18
N ILE A 11 8.17 -10.01 1.90
CA ILE A 11 7.41 -10.61 0.79
C ILE A 11 8.28 -11.73 0.21
N ASP A 12 7.80 -12.97 0.24
CA ASP A 12 8.54 -14.18 -0.20
C ASP A 12 9.95 -14.32 0.41
N GLY A 13 10.13 -13.84 1.64
CA GLY A 13 11.41 -13.88 2.35
C GLY A 13 12.32 -12.67 2.11
N GLU A 14 11.94 -11.77 1.22
CA GLU A 14 12.70 -10.55 0.93
C GLU A 14 12.11 -9.32 1.63
N LYS A 15 12.99 -8.47 2.19
CA LYS A 15 12.58 -7.18 2.76
C LYS A 15 11.99 -6.30 1.67
N SER A 16 10.76 -5.87 1.89
CA SER A 16 10.02 -5.06 0.94
C SER A 16 9.29 -3.92 1.65
N THR A 17 9.20 -2.77 1.00
CA THR A 17 8.45 -1.61 1.47
C THR A 17 7.21 -1.44 0.61
N ILE A 18 6.03 -1.48 1.22
CA ILE A 18 4.79 -1.08 0.54
C ILE A 18 4.51 0.39 0.83
N GLU A 19 4.08 1.12 -0.19
CA GLU A 19 3.71 2.53 -0.11
C GLU A 19 2.35 2.73 -0.76
N ILE A 20 1.53 3.55 -0.10
CA ILE A 20 0.27 4.05 -0.63
C ILE A 20 0.33 5.58 -0.56
N GLN A 21 0.33 6.24 -1.72
CA GLN A 21 0.09 7.68 -1.75
C GLN A 21 -1.41 7.91 -1.65
N ILE A 22 -1.80 8.77 -0.72
CA ILE A 22 -3.21 9.08 -0.42
C ILE A 22 -3.58 10.53 -0.77
N GLY A 23 -2.67 11.26 -1.43
CA GLY A 23 -2.87 12.61 -1.93
C GLY A 23 -1.57 13.40 -2.09
N ASP A 24 -1.57 14.42 -2.94
CA ASP A 24 -0.45 15.32 -3.22
C ASP A 24 -0.68 16.74 -2.66
N LYS A 25 -1.81 17.34 -3.02
CA LYS A 25 -2.25 18.66 -2.51
C LYS A 25 -3.44 18.54 -1.57
N LYS A 26 -4.33 17.57 -1.83
CA LYS A 26 -5.48 17.24 -0.98
C LYS A 26 -5.59 15.72 -0.88
N ILE A 27 -6.18 15.25 0.21
CA ILE A 27 -6.50 13.82 0.38
C ILE A 27 -7.37 13.39 -0.79
N GLY A 28 -7.01 12.26 -1.42
CA GLY A 28 -7.77 11.66 -2.50
C GLY A 28 -7.51 12.18 -3.91
N ASP A 29 -6.66 13.21 -4.10
CA ASP A 29 -6.47 13.84 -5.42
C ASP A 29 -5.63 12.99 -6.41
N LYS A 30 -4.65 12.24 -5.92
CA LYS A 30 -3.64 11.49 -6.68
C LYS A 30 -3.15 10.32 -5.84
N CYS A 31 -3.80 9.17 -6.02
CA CYS A 31 -3.52 7.97 -5.24
C CYS A 31 -2.79 6.91 -6.08
N TYR A 32 -1.81 6.25 -5.45
CA TYR A 32 -1.13 5.12 -6.05
C TYR A 32 -0.68 4.13 -4.98
N THR A 33 -0.40 2.90 -5.42
CA THR A 33 0.32 1.90 -4.62
C THR A 33 1.67 1.61 -5.25
N ARG A 34 2.69 1.34 -4.44
CA ARG A 34 4.02 0.94 -4.87
C ARG A 34 4.60 -0.11 -3.93
N ILE A 35 5.40 -1.02 -4.49
CA ILE A 35 6.19 -1.99 -3.74
C ILE A 35 7.66 -1.71 -4.07
N ASN A 36 8.49 -1.43 -3.07
CA ASN A 36 9.88 -1.03 -3.22
C ASN A 36 10.05 0.13 -4.21
N ASN A 37 10.86 -0.09 -5.24
CA ASN A 37 11.16 0.84 -6.32
C ASN A 37 10.43 0.46 -7.63
N GLU A 38 9.38 -0.35 -7.54
CA GLU A 38 8.57 -0.68 -8.71
C GLU A 38 7.79 0.52 -9.25
N VAL A 39 7.23 0.37 -10.46
CA VAL A 39 6.38 1.38 -11.07
C VAL A 39 5.14 1.63 -10.20
N GLU A 40 4.79 2.91 -10.06
CA GLU A 40 3.59 3.36 -9.34
C GLU A 40 2.32 2.83 -10.03
N CYS A 41 1.49 2.12 -9.27
CA CYS A 41 0.19 1.66 -9.71
C CYS A 41 -0.87 2.67 -9.28
N TRP A 42 -1.19 3.57 -10.19
CA TRP A 42 -2.18 4.63 -10.01
C TRP A 42 -3.60 4.06 -9.94
N PHE A 43 -4.42 4.59 -9.03
CA PHE A 43 -5.82 4.21 -8.91
C PHE A 43 -6.70 5.43 -8.65
N GLU A 44 -7.92 5.36 -9.15
CA GLU A 44 -8.95 6.36 -8.83
C GLU A 44 -9.47 6.10 -7.41
N ASN A 45 -9.31 7.11 -6.57
CA ASN A 45 -9.89 7.11 -5.25
C ASN A 45 -11.33 7.62 -5.31
N ILE A 46 -12.24 6.90 -4.66
CA ILE A 46 -13.67 7.23 -4.57
C ILE A 46 -14.09 7.70 -3.18
N TYR A 47 -13.14 7.82 -2.24
CA TYR A 47 -13.39 8.12 -0.83
C TYR A 47 -12.76 9.44 -0.40
N ASP A 48 -13.43 10.17 0.49
CA ASP A 48 -12.88 11.41 1.03
C ASP A 48 -12.05 11.21 2.31
N SER A 49 -12.09 10.00 2.89
CA SER A 49 -11.44 9.67 4.15
C SER A 49 -10.09 8.99 3.93
N ARG A 50 -9.10 9.41 4.74
CA ARG A 50 -7.76 8.82 4.74
C ARG A 50 -7.78 7.29 4.92
N ASN A 51 -8.57 6.80 5.87
CA ASN A 51 -8.56 5.38 6.22
C ASN A 51 -9.17 4.54 5.09
N ASP A 52 -10.19 5.06 4.41
CA ASP A 52 -10.83 4.36 3.30
C ASP A 52 -9.91 4.32 2.08
N ILE A 53 -9.15 5.39 1.81
CA ILE A 53 -8.12 5.39 0.75
C ILE A 53 -7.03 4.37 1.05
N ILE A 54 -6.59 4.28 2.30
CA ILE A 54 -5.61 3.28 2.73
C ILE A 54 -6.17 1.88 2.55
N ALA A 55 -7.42 1.62 2.96
CA ALA A 55 -8.08 0.34 2.78
C ALA A 55 -8.18 -0.06 1.30
N GLN A 56 -8.56 0.88 0.42
CA GLN A 56 -8.59 0.66 -1.02
C GLN A 56 -7.19 0.32 -1.58
N GLY A 57 -6.16 1.05 -1.15
CA GLY A 57 -4.78 0.77 -1.54
C GLY A 57 -4.27 -0.58 -1.01
N LEU A 58 -4.64 -0.95 0.21
CA LEU A 58 -4.33 -2.26 0.79
C LEU A 58 -5.01 -3.39 0.02
N ASP A 59 -6.26 -3.23 -0.40
CA ASP A 59 -6.96 -4.22 -1.23
C ASP A 59 -6.29 -4.41 -2.60
N ILE A 60 -5.84 -3.34 -3.23
CA ILE A 60 -5.08 -3.41 -4.49
C ILE A 60 -3.76 -4.16 -4.27
N LEU A 61 -3.02 -3.83 -3.21
CA LEU A 61 -1.78 -4.51 -2.85
C LEU A 61 -2.00 -5.98 -2.51
N LYS A 62 -3.08 -6.30 -1.79
CA LYS A 62 -3.45 -7.67 -1.42
C LYS A 62 -3.72 -8.53 -2.64
N LYS A 63 -4.48 -8.02 -3.62
CA LYS A 63 -4.70 -8.71 -4.91
C LYS A 63 -3.39 -8.90 -5.67
N ARG A 64 -2.53 -7.88 -5.70
CA ARG A 64 -1.23 -7.96 -6.37
C ARG A 64 -0.27 -8.97 -5.72
N LEU A 65 -0.42 -9.18 -4.42
CA LEU A 65 0.42 -10.05 -3.60
C LEU A 65 -0.29 -11.35 -3.20
N GLU A 66 -1.44 -11.68 -3.81
CA GLU A 66 -2.26 -12.84 -3.46
C GLU A 66 -1.49 -14.17 -3.60
N SER A 67 -0.58 -14.24 -4.57
CA SER A 67 0.28 -15.40 -4.80
C SER A 67 1.57 -15.42 -3.97
N LYS A 68 1.81 -14.38 -3.14
CA LYS A 68 3.05 -14.20 -2.37
C LYS A 68 2.81 -14.33 -0.88
N LYS A 69 3.82 -14.80 -0.16
CA LYS A 69 3.79 -14.85 1.30
C LYS A 69 4.21 -13.50 1.89
N VAL A 70 3.26 -12.78 2.49
CA VAL A 70 3.51 -11.48 3.12
C VAL A 70 3.50 -11.61 4.65
N THR A 71 4.60 -11.21 5.28
CA THR A 71 4.79 -11.26 6.74
C THR A 71 5.36 -9.95 7.27
N TYR A 72 5.15 -9.70 8.55
CA TYR A 72 5.89 -8.69 9.30
C TYR A 72 7.36 -9.11 9.48
N PRO A 73 8.27 -8.17 9.78
CA PRO A 73 9.68 -8.50 10.06
C PRO A 73 9.90 -9.47 11.24
N ASP A 74 8.91 -9.61 12.13
CA ASP A 74 8.92 -10.56 13.24
C ASP A 74 8.43 -11.98 12.85
N GLY A 75 8.09 -12.19 11.58
CA GLY A 75 7.62 -13.45 11.03
C GLY A 75 6.11 -13.69 11.14
N ARG A 76 5.35 -12.79 11.77
CA ARG A 76 3.87 -12.89 11.81
C ARG A 76 3.27 -12.64 10.43
N LEU A 77 2.17 -13.30 10.10
CA LEU A 77 1.45 -13.01 8.86
C LEU A 77 1.00 -11.55 8.85
N TYR A 78 1.10 -10.91 7.68
CA TYR A 78 0.67 -9.53 7.55
C TYR A 78 -0.85 -9.42 7.66
N ASP A 79 -1.30 -8.55 8.56
CA ASP A 79 -2.72 -8.23 8.71
C ASP A 79 -3.07 -7.10 7.73
N TRP A 80 -4.04 -7.39 6.87
CA TRP A 80 -4.52 -6.47 5.85
C TRP A 80 -5.69 -5.61 6.34
N GLN A 81 -6.18 -5.82 7.57
CA GLN A 81 -7.25 -5.03 8.21
C GLN A 81 -6.73 -3.79 8.97
#